data_AF-L8N859-F1
#
_entry.id   AF-L8N859-F1
#
_cell.length_a   1.000
_cell.length_b   1.000
_cell.length_c   1.000
_cell.angle_alpha   90.00
_cell.angle_beta   90.00
_cell.angle_gamma   90.00
#
_symmetry.space_group_name_H-M   'P 1'
#
loop_
_entity.id
_entity.type
_entity.pdbx_description
1 polymer ?
#
loop_
_entity_poly.entity_id
_entity_poly.type
_entity_poly.pdbx_seq_one_letter_code
_entity_poly.pdbx_strand_id
1 'polypeptide(L)'
;MEVDKQLEAKLDCELEVSLVGDEELLYRRILACSSGTNEYYTKSSEGKVNFSRLAFADRGLKPSVDRACLHENDPTKTQLFDTDGVIGLIAGNVRAIDDLSSGDAKGNVTALYKIDVIHRPKLENKAHARIEPSPEYSNDKVFKRLQQRLARLADEYLLAHGWEIKPDGLD
;
A
#
# COMPACT_ATOMS: atom_id res chain seq x y z
N MET A 1 30.05 -32.47 -22.91
CA MET A 1 28.59 -32.48 -22.70
C MET A 1 28.34 -32.32 -21.20
N GLU A 2 28.83 -31.22 -20.61
CA GLU A 2 28.84 -31.03 -19.16
C GLU A 2 29.07 -29.56 -18.79
N VAL A 3 28.54 -28.66 -19.62
CA VAL A 3 28.60 -27.21 -19.38
C VAL A 3 27.17 -26.65 -19.20
N ASP A 4 26.16 -27.30 -19.77
CA ASP A 4 24.78 -26.84 -19.70
C ASP A 4 24.09 -27.09 -18.35
N LYS A 5 24.55 -28.05 -17.54
CA LYS A 5 23.93 -28.35 -16.23
C LYS A 5 24.34 -27.43 -15.09
N GLN A 6 25.41 -26.64 -15.26
CA GLN A 6 25.86 -25.70 -14.22
C GLN A 6 25.30 -24.28 -14.41
N LEU A 7 24.73 -23.97 -15.57
CA LEU A 7 24.11 -22.67 -15.83
C LEU A 7 22.66 -22.59 -15.36
N GLU A 8 21.96 -23.72 -15.25
CA GLU A 8 20.56 -23.78 -14.78
C GLU A 8 20.44 -23.77 -13.24
N ALA A 9 21.55 -23.87 -12.50
CA ALA A 9 21.57 -23.94 -11.04
C ALA A 9 22.01 -22.63 -10.34
N LYS A 10 22.03 -21.50 -11.05
CA LYS A 10 22.50 -20.20 -10.51
C LYS A 10 21.59 -19.01 -10.82
N LEU A 11 20.30 -19.26 -11.00
CA LEU A 11 19.28 -18.21 -11.03
C LEU A 11 18.36 -18.28 -9.81
N ASP A 12 18.92 -18.61 -8.64
CA ASP A 12 18.30 -18.23 -7.38
C ASP A 12 18.48 -16.71 -7.23
N CYS A 13 17.58 -15.97 -7.87
CA CYS A 13 17.39 -14.56 -7.65
C CYS A 13 16.86 -14.41 -6.22
N GLU A 14 17.77 -14.36 -5.24
CA GLU A 14 17.43 -14.12 -3.83
C GLU A 14 16.75 -12.75 -3.76
N LEU A 15 15.42 -12.80 -3.72
CA LEU A 15 14.56 -11.65 -3.52
C LEU A 15 14.69 -11.23 -2.06
N GLU A 16 15.65 -10.36 -1.77
CA GLU A 16 15.96 -9.95 -0.41
C GLU A 16 14.83 -9.12 0.22
N VAL A 17 14.30 -9.63 1.33
CA VAL A 17 13.36 -8.91 2.18
C VAL A 17 14.13 -7.89 3.01
N SER A 18 13.69 -6.62 2.98
CA SER A 18 14.35 -5.53 3.71
C SER A 18 13.35 -4.49 4.21
N LEU A 19 13.79 -3.62 5.11
CA LEU A 19 13.01 -2.46 5.52
C LEU A 19 13.09 -1.36 4.45
N VAL A 20 11.95 -0.74 4.17
CA VAL A 20 11.87 0.45 3.31
C VAL A 20 12.38 1.67 4.10
N GLY A 21 13.10 2.62 3.50
CA GLY A 21 13.51 3.85 4.20
C GLY A 21 12.32 4.72 4.62
N ASP A 22 12.45 5.58 5.63
CA ASP A 22 11.35 6.47 6.09
C ASP A 22 10.96 7.51 5.04
N GLU A 23 11.94 8.08 4.35
CA GLU A 23 11.75 9.12 3.32
C GLU A 23 11.24 8.55 1.98
N GLU A 24 11.04 7.24 1.90
CA GLU A 24 10.73 6.60 0.63
C GLU A 24 9.26 6.83 0.24
N LEU A 25 9.07 7.28 -1.01
CA LEU A 25 7.77 7.35 -1.65
C LEU A 25 7.29 5.96 -2.04
N LEU A 26 6.04 5.67 -1.70
CA LEU A 26 5.33 4.45 -1.99
C LEU A 26 4.16 4.74 -2.92
N TYR A 27 4.01 3.93 -3.97
CA TYR A 27 2.87 4.00 -4.86
C TYR A 27 1.80 2.98 -4.45
N ARG A 28 0.56 3.46 -4.36
CA ARG A 28 -0.62 2.63 -4.21
C ARG A 28 -1.54 2.83 -5.41
N ARG A 29 -1.83 1.73 -6.10
CA ARG A 29 -2.87 1.68 -7.12
C ARG A 29 -4.26 1.87 -6.52
N ILE A 30 -5.08 2.69 -7.16
CA ILE A 30 -6.47 2.99 -6.82
C ILE A 30 -7.32 2.61 -8.02
N LEU A 31 -8.21 1.64 -7.86
CA LEU A 31 -9.01 1.15 -8.98
C LEU A 31 -9.98 2.24 -9.47
N ALA A 32 -10.05 2.42 -10.78
CA ALA A 32 -11.08 3.26 -11.38
C ALA A 32 -12.47 2.63 -11.17
N CYS A 33 -13.49 3.48 -11.03
CA CYS A 33 -14.86 3.02 -10.93
C CYS A 33 -15.56 3.19 -12.28
N SER A 34 -15.93 2.07 -12.90
CA SER A 34 -16.65 2.04 -14.18
C SER A 34 -18.18 2.07 -14.03
N SER A 35 -18.73 1.97 -12.80
CA SER A 35 -20.16 1.75 -12.56
C SER A 35 -20.89 2.84 -11.77
N GLY A 36 -20.30 4.04 -11.63
CA GLY A 36 -20.95 5.21 -11.02
C GLY A 36 -21.02 5.26 -9.48
N THR A 37 -20.63 4.18 -8.78
CA THR A 37 -20.46 4.17 -7.32
C THR A 37 -19.03 3.77 -6.97
N ASN A 38 -18.17 4.77 -6.72
CA ASN A 38 -16.78 4.49 -6.41
C ASN A 38 -16.61 4.06 -4.94
N GLU A 39 -16.17 2.82 -4.74
CA GLU A 39 -15.95 2.27 -3.39
C GLU A 39 -14.58 2.65 -2.81
N TYR A 40 -13.66 3.14 -3.63
CA TYR A 40 -12.26 3.42 -3.28
C TYR A 40 -11.99 4.89 -2.97
N TYR A 41 -12.79 5.81 -3.53
CA TYR A 41 -12.77 7.22 -3.17
C TYR A 41 -14.14 7.86 -3.37
N THR A 42 -14.40 8.96 -2.68
CA THR A 42 -15.59 9.79 -2.87
C THR A 42 -15.17 11.19 -3.26
N LYS A 43 -16.01 11.88 -4.03
CA LYS A 43 -15.81 13.29 -4.40
C LYS A 43 -16.93 14.12 -3.78
N SER A 44 -16.57 15.16 -3.04
CA SER A 44 -17.53 16.12 -2.48
C SER A 44 -18.08 17.03 -3.58
N SER A 45 -19.17 17.75 -3.28
CA SER A 45 -19.72 18.79 -4.17
C SER A 45 -18.73 19.92 -4.48
N GLU A 46 -17.75 20.14 -3.61
CA GLU A 46 -16.68 21.15 -3.77
C GLU A 46 -15.47 20.61 -4.55
N GLY A 47 -15.56 19.36 -5.03
CA GLY A 47 -14.50 18.72 -5.80
C GLY A 47 -13.40 18.06 -4.96
N LYS A 48 -13.50 18.11 -3.61
CA LYS A 48 -12.55 17.43 -2.73
C LYS A 48 -12.72 15.92 -2.82
N VAL A 49 -11.63 15.22 -3.12
CA VAL A 49 -11.59 13.77 -3.11
C VAL A 49 -11.18 13.29 -1.72
N ASN A 50 -11.84 12.24 -1.23
CA ASN A 50 -11.44 11.54 -0.02
C ASN A 50 -11.36 10.03 -0.31
N PHE A 51 -10.26 9.39 0.10
CA PHE A 51 -10.07 7.96 -0.06
C PHE A 51 -10.94 7.18 0.92
N SER A 52 -11.54 6.10 0.42
CA SER A 52 -12.20 5.09 1.24
C SER A 52 -11.17 4.15 1.82
N ARG A 53 -11.45 3.58 2.99
CA ARG A 53 -10.65 2.50 3.58
C ARG A 53 -10.47 1.30 2.62
N LEU A 54 -11.42 1.11 1.68
CA LEU A 54 -11.36 0.02 0.70
C LEU A 54 -10.23 0.21 -0.34
N ALA A 55 -9.74 1.44 -0.54
CA ALA A 55 -8.52 1.68 -1.34
C ALA A 55 -7.30 0.91 -0.82
N PHE A 56 -7.31 0.60 0.48
CA PHE A 56 -6.26 -0.15 1.19
C PHE A 56 -6.76 -1.55 1.62
N ALA A 57 -7.76 -2.09 0.93
CA ALA A 57 -8.18 -3.47 1.12
C ALA A 57 -7.11 -4.47 0.66
N ASP A 58 -6.87 -5.46 1.50
CA ASP A 58 -6.01 -6.60 1.21
C ASP A 58 -6.52 -7.82 1.99
N ARG A 59 -6.68 -8.97 1.31
CA ARG A 59 -7.20 -10.20 1.94
C ARG A 59 -6.25 -10.78 2.97
N GLY A 60 -4.94 -10.55 2.81
CA GLY A 60 -3.90 -10.96 3.76
C GLY A 60 -3.68 -9.93 4.87
N LEU A 61 -4.51 -8.90 4.97
CA LEU A 61 -4.41 -7.80 5.95
C LEU A 61 -3.06 -7.05 5.88
N LYS A 62 -2.39 -7.10 4.72
CA LYS A 62 -1.08 -6.49 4.49
C LYS A 62 -1.11 -5.69 3.20
N PRO A 63 -1.61 -4.43 3.24
CA PRO A 63 -1.81 -3.62 2.06
C PRO A 63 -0.55 -3.57 1.20
N SER A 64 -0.75 -3.84 -0.08
CA SER A 64 0.33 -3.89 -1.08
C SER A 64 0.61 -2.49 -1.62
N VAL A 65 1.88 -2.11 -1.66
CA VAL A 65 2.38 -0.84 -2.21
C VAL A 65 3.66 -1.13 -2.99
N ASP A 66 4.02 -0.26 -3.91
CA ASP A 66 5.27 -0.36 -4.66
C ASP A 66 6.24 0.73 -4.23
N ARG A 67 7.52 0.39 -4.13
CA ARG A 67 8.61 1.33 -3.88
C ARG A 67 8.85 2.18 -5.11
N ALA A 68 8.52 3.48 -5.06
CA ALA A 68 8.59 4.36 -6.22
C ALA A 68 10.00 4.39 -6.84
N CYS A 69 11.03 4.41 -6.00
CA CYS A 69 12.42 4.44 -6.44
C CYS A 69 12.83 3.22 -7.28
N LEU A 70 12.25 2.04 -7.03
CA LEU A 70 12.51 0.81 -7.79
C LEU A 70 11.75 0.77 -9.11
N HIS A 71 10.74 1.62 -9.27
CA HIS A 71 10.08 1.90 -10.55
C HIS A 71 10.68 3.10 -11.28
N GLU A 72 11.85 3.61 -10.86
CA GLU A 72 12.47 4.84 -11.39
C GLU A 72 11.57 6.08 -11.21
N ASN A 73 10.69 6.06 -10.21
CA ASN A 73 9.65 7.05 -9.96
C ASN A 73 8.65 7.19 -11.13
N ASP A 74 8.44 6.10 -11.86
CA ASP A 74 7.40 6.00 -12.88
C ASP A 74 6.14 5.33 -12.28
N PRO A 75 5.08 6.09 -11.95
CA PRO A 75 3.88 5.54 -11.34
C PRO A 75 3.10 4.62 -12.30
N THR A 76 3.31 4.70 -13.62
CA THR A 76 2.60 3.87 -14.60
C THR A 76 2.91 2.38 -14.41
N LYS A 77 4.10 2.06 -13.89
CA LYS A 77 4.52 0.69 -13.57
C LYS A 77 3.77 0.06 -12.39
N THR A 78 3.04 0.87 -11.61
CA THR A 78 2.17 0.40 -10.50
C THR A 78 0.73 0.15 -10.95
N GLN A 79 0.32 0.68 -12.10
CA GLN A 79 -1.01 0.44 -12.66
C GLN A 79 -1.15 -1.02 -13.12
N LEU A 80 -2.38 -1.53 -13.09
CA LEU A 80 -2.72 -2.79 -13.78
C LEU A 80 -3.54 -2.51 -15.02
N PHE A 81 -4.45 -1.54 -14.94
CA PHE A 81 -5.16 -0.97 -16.07
C PHE A 81 -4.78 0.49 -16.22
N ASP A 82 -4.76 0.98 -17.46
CA ASP A 82 -4.52 2.39 -17.81
C ASP A 82 -5.51 3.34 -17.14
N THR A 83 -6.73 2.89 -16.91
CA THR A 83 -7.77 3.62 -16.17
C THR A 83 -7.48 3.81 -14.68
N ASP A 84 -6.63 2.97 -14.07
CA ASP A 84 -6.40 3.00 -12.62
C ASP A 84 -5.68 4.28 -12.19
N GLY A 85 -6.02 4.80 -11.02
CA GLY A 85 -5.25 5.87 -10.39
C GLY A 85 -4.03 5.34 -9.64
N VAL A 86 -3.08 6.22 -9.36
CA VAL A 86 -1.94 5.97 -8.48
C VAL A 86 -1.79 7.14 -7.51
N ILE A 87 -1.75 6.82 -6.23
CA ILE A 87 -1.51 7.79 -5.15
C ILE A 87 -0.21 7.47 -4.42
N GLY A 88 0.46 8.52 -3.94
CA GLY A 88 1.65 8.42 -3.11
C GLY A 88 1.35 8.25 -1.62
N LEU A 89 2.28 7.61 -0.91
CA LEU A 89 2.39 7.59 0.55
C LEU A 89 3.86 7.71 0.94
N ILE A 90 4.15 8.38 2.04
CA ILE A 90 5.51 8.40 2.62
C ILE A 90 5.62 7.29 3.66
N ALA A 91 6.64 6.43 3.55
CA ALA A 91 6.83 5.27 4.41
C ALA A 91 6.94 5.66 5.91
N GLY A 92 7.63 6.75 6.22
CA GLY A 92 7.75 7.28 7.58
C GLY A 92 6.39 7.69 8.18
N ASN A 93 5.50 8.28 7.37
CA ASN A 93 4.14 8.63 7.82
C ASN A 93 3.30 7.37 8.09
N VAL A 94 3.50 6.30 7.32
CA VAL A 94 2.87 5.01 7.57
C VAL A 94 3.35 4.40 8.89
N ARG A 95 4.66 4.47 9.17
CA ARG A 95 5.24 4.00 10.46
C ARG A 95 4.81 4.82 11.67
N ALA A 96 4.54 6.11 11.46
CA ALA A 96 4.04 7.00 12.51
C ALA A 96 2.62 6.64 12.99
N ILE A 97 1.94 5.68 12.36
CA ILE A 97 0.67 5.13 12.86
C ILE A 97 0.96 4.26 14.09
N ASP A 98 0.82 4.84 15.28
CA ASP A 98 1.13 4.23 16.57
C ASP A 98 -0.09 4.03 17.49
N ASP A 99 -1.28 4.43 17.04
CA ASP A 99 -2.52 4.42 17.84
C ASP A 99 -3.35 3.13 17.70
N LEU A 100 -2.81 2.11 17.03
CA LEU A 100 -3.51 0.86 16.77
C LEU A 100 -3.38 -0.13 17.93
N SER A 101 -4.51 -0.42 18.59
CA SER A 101 -4.55 -1.34 19.73
C SER A 101 -5.80 -2.22 19.72
N SER A 102 -5.70 -3.50 20.09
CA SER A 102 -6.87 -4.34 20.34
C SER A 102 -7.19 -4.39 21.83
N GLY A 103 -8.46 -4.65 22.17
CA GLY A 103 -8.89 -4.84 23.55
C GLY A 103 -9.85 -6.01 23.71
N ASP A 104 -10.03 -6.44 24.96
CA ASP A 104 -10.99 -7.45 25.35
C ASP A 104 -12.43 -6.87 25.42
N ALA A 105 -13.41 -7.72 25.75
CA ALA A 105 -14.81 -7.29 25.89
C ALA A 105 -15.04 -6.31 27.06
N LYS A 106 -14.07 -6.18 27.98
CA LYS A 106 -14.10 -5.25 29.12
C LYS A 106 -13.40 -3.92 28.80
N GLY A 107 -12.84 -3.78 27.60
CA GLY A 107 -12.14 -2.58 27.14
C GLY A 107 -10.66 -2.51 27.55
N ASN A 108 -10.10 -3.58 28.15
CA ASN A 108 -8.68 -3.61 28.47
C ASN A 108 -7.85 -3.82 27.20
N VAL A 109 -6.77 -3.07 27.03
CA VAL A 109 -5.85 -3.25 25.90
C VAL A 109 -5.14 -4.60 26.01
N THR A 110 -5.25 -5.42 24.95
CA THR A 110 -4.65 -6.75 24.85
C THR A 110 -3.42 -6.79 23.94
N ALA A 111 -3.33 -5.90 22.96
CA ALA A 111 -2.16 -5.75 22.11
C ALA A 111 -2.03 -4.33 21.56
N LEU A 112 -0.79 -3.88 21.40
CA LEU A 112 -0.42 -2.69 20.65
C LEU A 112 0.26 -3.13 19.35
N TYR A 113 -0.09 -2.51 18.23
CA TYR A 113 0.41 -2.88 16.91
C TYR A 113 1.34 -1.78 16.41
N LYS A 114 2.59 -2.14 16.12
CA LYS A 114 3.51 -1.31 15.34
C LYS A 114 3.30 -1.60 13.86
N ILE A 115 3.30 -0.56 13.03
CA ILE A 115 3.14 -0.69 11.59
C ILE A 115 4.48 -0.40 10.93
N ASP A 116 4.87 -1.26 9.99
CA ASP A 116 6.09 -1.13 9.23
C ASP A 116 5.83 -1.34 7.74
N VAL A 117 6.73 -0.81 6.91
CA VAL A 117 6.73 -1.06 5.47
C VAL A 117 7.92 -1.97 5.13
N ILE A 118 7.60 -3.17 4.68
CA ILE A 118 8.56 -4.23 4.40
C ILE A 118 8.65 -4.43 2.89
N HIS A 119 9.86 -4.36 2.34
CA HIS A 119 10.14 -4.76 0.97
C HIS A 119 9.94 -6.26 0.83
N ARG A 120 9.02 -6.66 -0.05
CA ARG A 120 8.63 -8.06 -0.29
C ARG A 120 8.62 -8.29 -1.80
N PRO A 121 9.79 -8.17 -2.46
CA PRO A 121 9.83 -8.19 -3.91
C PRO A 121 9.26 -9.51 -4.43
N LYS A 122 8.55 -9.44 -5.55
CA LYS A 122 8.00 -10.60 -6.26
C LYS A 122 8.75 -10.79 -7.58
N LEU A 123 8.57 -11.94 -8.21
CA LEU A 123 9.23 -12.22 -9.48
C LEU A 123 8.80 -11.22 -10.56
N GLU A 124 7.50 -10.95 -10.63
CA GLU A 124 6.83 -10.06 -11.58
C GLU A 124 6.83 -8.59 -11.16
N ASN A 125 7.06 -8.30 -9.88
CA ASN A 125 7.10 -6.94 -9.34
C ASN A 125 8.21 -6.83 -8.29
N LYS A 126 9.38 -6.41 -8.76
CA LYS A 126 10.56 -6.19 -7.91
C LYS A 126 10.40 -4.99 -7.00
N ALA A 127 9.47 -4.06 -7.25
CA ALA A 127 9.20 -2.92 -6.39
C ALA A 127 8.24 -3.24 -5.22
N HIS A 128 7.60 -4.42 -5.25
CA HIS A 128 6.56 -4.80 -4.30
C HIS A 128 7.02 -4.68 -2.84
N ALA A 129 6.20 -4.02 -2.03
CA ALA A 129 6.31 -3.90 -0.60
C ALA A 129 4.94 -4.11 0.07
N ARG A 130 4.96 -4.31 1.38
CA ARG A 130 3.76 -4.51 2.19
C ARG A 130 3.81 -3.64 3.43
N ILE A 131 2.65 -3.12 3.78
CA ILE A 131 2.41 -2.51 5.09
C ILE A 131 2.05 -3.66 6.04
N GLU A 132 2.91 -3.98 6.99
CA GLU A 132 2.78 -5.13 7.88
C GLU A 132 2.69 -4.69 9.35
N PRO A 133 1.84 -5.36 10.15
CA PRO A 133 1.80 -5.13 11.58
C PRO A 133 2.81 -6.02 12.33
N SER A 134 3.26 -5.55 13.49
CA SER A 134 3.94 -6.34 14.49
C SER A 134 3.31 -6.05 15.87
N PRO A 135 2.65 -7.03 16.51
CA PRO A 135 2.44 -8.42 16.07
C PRO A 135 1.44 -8.54 14.90
N GLU A 136 1.27 -9.75 14.35
CA GLU A 136 0.21 -10.03 13.37
C GLU A 136 -1.19 -9.75 13.94
N TYR A 137 -2.12 -9.29 13.10
CA TYR A 137 -3.48 -8.98 13.54
C TYR A 137 -4.21 -10.22 14.06
N SER A 138 -4.77 -10.12 15.26
CA SER A 138 -5.66 -11.15 15.82
C SER A 138 -7.07 -11.14 15.20
N ASN A 139 -7.49 -10.01 14.61
CA ASN A 139 -8.79 -9.86 13.96
C ASN A 139 -8.78 -8.69 12.95
N ASP A 140 -9.79 -8.63 12.10
CA ASP A 140 -9.92 -7.65 11.02
C ASP A 140 -10.29 -6.22 11.51
N LYS A 141 -10.74 -6.04 12.76
CA LYS A 141 -11.17 -4.73 13.26
C LYS A 141 -9.99 -3.76 13.38
N VAL A 142 -8.83 -4.25 13.82
CA VAL A 142 -7.60 -3.45 13.89
C VAL A 142 -7.17 -3.07 12.47
N PHE A 143 -7.19 -4.03 11.54
CA PHE A 143 -6.87 -3.79 10.14
C PHE A 143 -7.80 -2.74 9.51
N LYS A 144 -9.10 -2.78 9.78
CA LYS A 144 -10.05 -1.76 9.31
C LYS A 144 -9.69 -0.35 9.77
N ARG A 145 -9.13 -0.19 10.98
CA ARG A 145 -8.63 1.11 11.46
C ARG A 145 -7.32 1.49 10.78
N LEU A 146 -6.40 0.55 10.53
CA LEU A 146 -5.22 0.82 9.71
C LEU A 146 -5.65 1.37 8.33
N GLN A 147 -6.60 0.71 7.66
CA GLN A 147 -7.10 1.17 6.37
C GLN A 147 -7.64 2.60 6.40
N GLN A 148 -8.35 2.98 7.47
CA GLN A 148 -8.84 4.36 7.66
C GLN A 148 -7.69 5.34 7.85
N ARG A 149 -6.65 4.97 8.60
CA ARG A 149 -5.45 5.79 8.78
C ARG A 149 -4.69 5.95 7.47
N LEU A 150 -4.51 4.88 6.69
CA LEU A 150 -3.87 4.93 5.37
C LEU A 150 -4.67 5.78 4.37
N ALA A 151 -5.99 5.67 4.36
CA ALA A 151 -6.85 6.53 3.55
C ALA A 151 -6.68 8.01 3.90
N ARG A 152 -6.62 8.33 5.18
CA ARG A 152 -6.35 9.69 5.64
C ARG A 152 -4.95 10.18 5.22
N LEU A 153 -3.91 9.35 5.34
CA LEU A 153 -2.57 9.71 4.87
C LEU A 153 -2.55 9.96 3.35
N ALA A 154 -3.32 9.20 2.59
CA ALA A 154 -3.48 9.42 1.16
C ALA A 154 -4.23 10.71 0.85
N ASP A 155 -5.24 11.09 1.64
CA ASP A 155 -5.93 12.39 1.53
C ASP A 155 -4.97 13.56 1.80
N GLU A 156 -4.13 13.43 2.83
CA GLU A 156 -3.13 14.42 3.21
C GLU A 156 -2.05 14.54 2.12
N TYR A 157 -1.59 13.42 1.57
CA TYR A 157 -0.67 13.40 0.43
C TYR A 157 -1.29 14.07 -0.81
N LEU A 158 -2.52 13.69 -1.15
CA LEU A 158 -3.26 14.23 -2.29
C LEU A 158 -3.41 15.76 -2.21
N LEU A 159 -3.68 16.29 -1.01
CA LEU A 159 -3.80 17.72 -0.80
C LEU A 159 -2.47 18.46 -1.02
N ALA A 160 -1.35 17.85 -0.62
CA ALA A 160 -0.03 18.46 -0.68
C ALA A 160 0.66 18.31 -2.05
N HIS A 161 0.48 17.17 -2.72
CA HIS A 161 1.25 16.80 -3.92
C HIS A 161 0.38 16.51 -5.15
N GLY A 162 -0.93 16.28 -4.96
CA GLY A 162 -1.82 15.84 -6.03
C GLY A 162 -1.76 14.33 -6.28
N TRP A 163 -2.33 13.92 -7.41
CA TRP A 163 -2.27 12.54 -7.89
C TRP A 163 -0.95 12.28 -8.61
N GLU A 164 -0.38 11.08 -8.42
CA GLU A 164 0.70 10.62 -9.30
C GLU A 164 0.10 10.27 -10.67
N ILE A 165 -1.02 9.54 -10.66
CA ILE A 165 -1.88 9.32 -11.81
C ILE A 165 -3.33 9.45 -11.34
N LYS A 166 -4.07 10.34 -11.97
CA LYS A 166 -5.49 10.53 -11.67
C LYS A 166 -6.29 9.37 -12.30
N PRO A 167 -7.17 8.68 -11.55
CA PRO A 167 -8.00 7.63 -12.13
C PRO A 167 -8.98 8.21 -13.15
N ASP A 168 -9.29 7.43 -14.18
CA ASP A 168 -10.29 7.78 -15.17
C ASP A 168 -11.68 7.94 -14.53
N GLY A 169 -12.47 8.89 -15.07
CA GLY A 169 -13.82 9.18 -14.58
C GLY A 169 -13.89 10.01 -13.29
N LEU A 170 -12.76 10.49 -12.77
CA LEU A 170 -12.72 11.45 -11.66
C LEU A 170 -12.82 12.90 -12.18
N ASP A 171 -13.85 13.27 -12.91
CA ASP A 171 -14.02 14.65 -13.42
C ASP A 171 -14.73 15.59 -12.46
#